data_AF-C1BNQ1-F1
#
_entry.id   AF-C1BNQ1-F1
#
_cell.length_a   1.000
_cell.length_b   1.000
_cell.length_c   1.000
_cell.angle_alpha   90.00
_cell.angle_beta   90.00
_cell.angle_gamma   90.00
#
_symmetry.space_group_name_H-M   'P 1'
#
loop_
_entity.id
_entity.type
_entity.pdbx_description
1 polymer ?
#
loop_
_entity_poly.entity_id
_entity_poly.type
_entity_poly.pdbx_seq_one_letter_code
_entity_poly.pdbx_strand_id
1 'polypeptide(L)'
;MMMFPSFRQGLALSRTVFFTPIRHGSGRKVGKHGKPRWKPVAPSKEFILPPQDRSSQEEKDQYDLLWDQYRDQLSAVSQFLWEEHLKNSEVGEAAKIEDGRELEEQNQLILQNEAENAILEDKRKHRLKEEALQKEEAIRADVQRELAKEKELNEKADAFVLQQIAELKDRITEENLLQRIQSALDNPVDYEYAIDKEGHIYKGRYTKSLLIPSEEREKIPTPKQEDIYIEVQSS
;
A
#
# COMPACT_ATOMS: atom_id res chain seq x y z
N MET A 1 -61.77 -42.86 -74.24
CA MET A 1 -61.42 -43.77 -73.13
C MET A 1 -60.15 -43.23 -72.48
N MET A 2 -60.28 -42.58 -71.33
CA MET A 2 -59.14 -42.12 -70.53
C MET A 2 -58.45 -43.34 -69.90
N MET A 3 -57.13 -43.38 -69.91
CA MET A 3 -56.33 -44.29 -69.07
C MET A 3 -55.15 -43.48 -68.51
N PHE A 4 -55.21 -43.24 -67.20
CA PHE A 4 -54.18 -42.65 -66.35
C PHE A 4 -53.26 -43.78 -65.80
N PRO A 5 -52.15 -43.48 -65.09
CA PRO A 5 -50.80 -43.93 -65.44
C PRO A 5 -50.27 -45.10 -64.60
N SER A 6 -49.25 -45.81 -65.10
CA SER A 6 -48.48 -46.78 -64.31
C SER A 6 -47.38 -46.08 -63.50
N PHE A 7 -47.63 -45.95 -62.20
CA PHE A 7 -46.73 -45.43 -61.19
C PHE A 7 -45.62 -46.46 -60.90
N ARG A 8 -44.40 -46.22 -61.39
CA ARG A 8 -43.23 -47.06 -61.06
C ARG A 8 -42.65 -46.57 -59.73
N GLN A 9 -43.03 -47.23 -58.65
CA GLN A 9 -42.40 -47.09 -57.34
C GLN A 9 -40.96 -47.60 -57.42
N GLY A 10 -40.01 -46.68 -57.43
CA GLY A 10 -38.59 -46.94 -57.17
C GLY A 10 -38.24 -46.35 -55.83
N LEU A 11 -37.90 -47.23 -54.88
CA LEU A 11 -37.49 -46.94 -53.51
C LEU A 11 -36.57 -45.72 -53.44
N ALA A 12 -37.05 -44.67 -52.76
CA ALA A 12 -36.19 -43.60 -52.29
C ALA A 12 -35.22 -44.22 -51.27
N LEU A 13 -33.99 -44.52 -51.71
CA LEU A 13 -32.85 -44.48 -50.81
C LEU A 13 -32.89 -43.09 -50.22
N SER A 14 -33.31 -43.01 -48.95
CA SER A 14 -33.16 -41.84 -48.14
C SER A 14 -31.68 -41.48 -48.20
N ARG A 15 -31.33 -40.54 -49.09
CA ARG A 15 -30.12 -39.74 -48.95
C ARG A 15 -30.22 -39.27 -47.52
N THR A 16 -29.42 -39.88 -46.66
CA THR A 16 -29.14 -39.36 -45.34
C THR A 16 -28.84 -37.90 -45.61
N VAL A 17 -29.78 -37.05 -45.22
CA VAL A 17 -29.62 -35.62 -45.29
C VAL A 17 -28.54 -35.40 -44.27
N PHE A 18 -27.27 -35.51 -44.71
CA PHE A 18 -26.18 -34.83 -44.07
C PHE A 18 -26.69 -33.40 -44.03
N PHE A 19 -27.20 -33.03 -42.87
CA PHE A 19 -27.47 -31.66 -42.50
C PHE A 19 -26.08 -31.04 -42.53
N THR A 20 -25.59 -30.72 -43.73
CA THR A 20 -24.64 -29.65 -43.90
C THR A 20 -25.29 -28.52 -43.14
N PRO A 21 -24.72 -28.07 -42.01
CA PRO A 21 -25.32 -26.97 -41.28
C PRO A 21 -25.57 -25.91 -42.34
N ILE A 22 -26.83 -25.47 -42.44
CA ILE A 22 -27.19 -24.31 -43.24
C ILE A 22 -26.33 -23.23 -42.60
N ARG A 23 -25.11 -23.02 -43.13
CA ARG A 23 -24.35 -21.82 -42.86
C ARG A 23 -25.34 -20.78 -43.32
N HIS A 24 -25.95 -20.07 -42.36
CA HIS A 24 -26.76 -18.92 -42.66
C HIS A 24 -25.88 -18.06 -43.54
N GLY A 25 -26.09 -18.16 -44.85
CA GLY A 25 -25.32 -17.46 -45.84
C GLY A 25 -25.71 -16.03 -45.61
N SER A 26 -24.94 -15.33 -44.78
CA SER A 26 -24.98 -13.88 -44.63
C SER A 26 -25.21 -13.33 -46.04
N GLY A 27 -26.36 -12.69 -46.24
CA GLY A 27 -26.96 -12.52 -47.57
C GLY A 27 -25.91 -12.16 -48.61
N ARG A 28 -25.81 -12.95 -49.69
CA ARG A 28 -24.73 -12.93 -50.70
C ARG A 28 -24.00 -11.59 -50.70
N LYS A 29 -22.89 -11.50 -49.96
CA LYS A 29 -22.08 -10.28 -49.92
C LYS A 29 -21.71 -10.00 -51.37
N VAL A 30 -22.17 -8.87 -51.91
CA VAL A 30 -21.72 -8.40 -53.21
C VAL A 30 -20.21 -8.32 -53.07
N GLY A 31 -19.46 -9.16 -53.77
CA GLY A 31 -18.01 -9.19 -53.64
C GLY A 31 -17.46 -7.78 -53.78
N LYS A 32 -16.36 -7.47 -53.08
CA LYS A 32 -15.77 -6.12 -52.96
C LYS A 32 -15.53 -5.39 -54.31
N HIS A 33 -15.66 -6.11 -55.43
CA HIS A 33 -15.40 -5.66 -56.81
C HIS A 33 -16.61 -5.84 -57.77
N GLY A 34 -17.82 -6.10 -57.26
CA GLY A 34 -19.05 -6.24 -58.08
C GLY A 34 -19.82 -4.92 -58.28
N LYS A 35 -20.62 -4.82 -59.34
CA LYS A 35 -21.57 -3.70 -59.51
C LYS A 35 -22.63 -3.75 -58.38
N PRO A 36 -22.98 -2.62 -57.76
CA PRO A 36 -24.00 -2.60 -56.72
C PRO A 36 -25.40 -2.82 -57.33
N ARG A 37 -26.34 -3.36 -56.53
CA ARG A 37 -27.67 -3.81 -57.01
C ARG A 37 -28.53 -2.71 -57.67
N TRP A 38 -28.34 -1.45 -57.27
CA TRP A 38 -29.08 -0.29 -57.79
C TRP A 38 -28.55 0.23 -59.12
N LYS A 39 -27.38 -0.21 -59.55
CA LYS A 39 -26.82 0.15 -60.85
C LYS A 39 -27.39 -0.77 -61.92
N PRO A 40 -27.98 -0.26 -63.01
CA PRO A 40 -28.54 -1.11 -64.05
C PRO A 40 -27.43 -1.91 -64.75
N VAL A 41 -27.85 -3.01 -65.40
CA VAL A 41 -27.02 -3.72 -66.37
C VAL A 41 -26.69 -2.75 -67.51
N ALA A 42 -25.53 -2.91 -68.14
CA ALA A 42 -25.21 -2.07 -69.29
C ALA A 42 -26.13 -2.46 -70.47
N PRO A 43 -26.64 -1.54 -71.30
CA PRO A 43 -27.56 -1.85 -72.40
C PRO A 43 -27.06 -2.97 -73.32
N SER A 44 -25.76 -2.96 -73.62
CA SER A 44 -25.09 -4.02 -74.40
C SER A 44 -25.21 -5.43 -73.80
N LYS A 45 -25.47 -5.57 -72.49
CA LYS A 45 -25.50 -6.82 -71.73
C LYS A 45 -26.89 -7.19 -71.21
N GLU A 46 -27.93 -6.40 -71.51
CA GLU A 46 -29.30 -6.66 -71.06
C GLU A 46 -29.90 -7.91 -71.70
N PHE A 47 -29.56 -8.16 -72.96
CA PHE A 47 -30.14 -9.24 -73.77
C PHE A 47 -29.12 -10.30 -74.21
N ILE A 48 -27.90 -10.28 -73.65
CA ILE A 48 -26.89 -11.31 -73.93
C ILE A 48 -27.18 -12.54 -73.08
N LEU A 49 -27.56 -13.64 -73.71
CA LEU A 49 -27.61 -14.94 -73.08
C LEU A 49 -26.18 -15.46 -72.85
N PRO A 50 -25.88 -16.10 -71.71
CA PRO A 50 -24.60 -16.76 -71.53
C PRO A 50 -24.43 -17.83 -72.62
N PRO A 51 -23.19 -18.02 -73.13
CA PRO A 51 -22.94 -19.06 -74.10
C PRO A 51 -23.34 -20.42 -73.53
N GLN A 52 -24.05 -21.21 -74.33
CA GLN A 52 -24.37 -22.58 -73.96
C GLN A 52 -23.10 -23.42 -73.95
N ASP A 53 -22.96 -24.23 -72.92
CA ASP A 53 -21.89 -25.22 -72.85
C ASP A 53 -22.15 -26.35 -73.85
N ARG A 54 -21.15 -26.63 -74.68
CA ARG A 54 -21.19 -27.63 -75.78
C ARG A 54 -20.51 -28.94 -75.41
N SER A 55 -19.99 -29.08 -74.19
CA SER A 55 -19.40 -30.34 -73.70
C SER A 55 -20.41 -31.49 -73.77
N SER A 56 -19.87 -32.70 -73.98
CA SER A 56 -20.68 -33.92 -74.04
C SER A 56 -21.33 -34.19 -72.68
N GLN A 57 -22.48 -34.89 -72.67
CA GLN A 57 -23.11 -35.29 -71.41
C GLN A 57 -22.19 -36.24 -70.61
N GLU A 58 -21.47 -37.13 -71.30
CA GLU A 58 -20.55 -38.08 -70.67
C GLU A 58 -19.42 -37.37 -69.91
N GLU A 59 -18.88 -36.29 -70.47
CA GLU A 59 -17.82 -35.50 -69.83
C GLU A 59 -18.33 -34.78 -68.58
N LYS A 60 -19.56 -34.26 -68.63
CA LYS A 60 -20.22 -33.61 -67.47
C LYS A 60 -20.46 -34.61 -66.35
N ASP A 61 -21.01 -35.77 -66.69
CA ASP A 61 -21.29 -36.81 -65.71
C ASP A 61 -19.99 -37.31 -65.07
N GLN A 62 -18.93 -37.50 -65.86
CA GLN A 62 -17.61 -37.87 -65.33
C GLN A 62 -17.02 -36.78 -64.43
N TYR A 63 -17.14 -35.51 -64.82
CA TYR A 63 -16.69 -34.39 -64.01
C TYR A 63 -17.41 -34.32 -62.67
N ASP A 64 -18.74 -34.44 -62.67
CA ASP A 64 -19.56 -34.40 -61.46
C ASP A 64 -19.21 -35.56 -60.51
N LEU A 65 -18.99 -36.76 -61.05
CA LEU A 65 -18.54 -37.92 -60.27
C LEU A 65 -17.17 -37.67 -59.60
N LEU A 66 -16.20 -37.15 -60.34
CA LEU A 66 -14.88 -36.83 -59.80
C LEU A 66 -14.95 -35.70 -58.75
N TRP A 67 -15.81 -34.72 -58.99
CA TRP A 67 -16.03 -33.61 -58.07
C TRP A 67 -16.64 -34.08 -56.75
N ASP A 68 -17.65 -34.92 -56.82
CA ASP A 68 -18.28 -35.52 -55.64
C ASP A 68 -17.28 -36.36 -54.85
N GLN A 69 -16.51 -37.22 -55.52
CA GLN A 69 -15.44 -38.02 -54.89
C GLN A 69 -14.40 -37.16 -54.17
N TYR A 70 -13.90 -36.11 -54.85
CA TYR A 70 -12.93 -35.18 -54.27
C TYR A 70 -13.51 -34.46 -53.04
N ARG A 71 -14.75 -33.99 -53.15
CA ARG A 71 -15.45 -33.30 -52.06
C ARG A 71 -15.63 -34.21 -50.85
N ASP A 72 -16.01 -35.47 -51.08
CA ASP A 72 -16.19 -36.45 -50.02
C ASP A 72 -14.87 -36.75 -49.30
N GLN A 73 -13.78 -36.93 -50.05
CA GLN A 73 -12.43 -37.13 -49.50
C GLN A 73 -11.99 -35.95 -48.62
N LEU A 74 -12.17 -34.72 -49.11
CA LEU A 74 -11.83 -33.53 -48.32
C LEU A 74 -12.74 -33.32 -47.11
N SER A 75 -14.02 -33.67 -47.22
CA SER A 75 -14.95 -33.60 -46.09
C SER A 75 -14.51 -34.54 -44.97
N ALA A 76 -14.08 -35.76 -45.32
CA ALA A 76 -13.56 -36.73 -44.35
C ALA A 76 -12.28 -36.22 -43.65
N VAL A 77 -11.32 -35.68 -44.41
CA VAL A 77 -10.10 -35.09 -43.84
C VAL A 77 -10.42 -33.91 -42.94
N SER A 78 -11.33 -33.03 -43.34
CA SER A 78 -11.73 -31.88 -42.54
C SER A 78 -12.41 -32.30 -41.23
N GLN A 79 -13.21 -33.37 -41.24
CA GLN A 79 -13.84 -33.91 -40.03
C GLN A 79 -12.79 -34.51 -39.09
N PHE A 80 -11.85 -35.31 -39.61
CA PHE A 80 -10.76 -35.88 -38.82
C PHE A 80 -9.94 -34.79 -38.12
N LEU A 81 -9.50 -33.77 -38.85
CA LEU A 81 -8.71 -32.68 -38.27
C LEU A 81 -9.52 -31.85 -37.25
N TRP A 82 -10.83 -31.72 -37.46
CA TRP A 82 -11.72 -31.06 -36.51
C TRP A 82 -11.84 -31.84 -35.20
N GLU A 83 -12.00 -33.16 -35.28
CA GLU A 83 -12.05 -34.04 -34.10
C GLU A 83 -10.73 -34.04 -33.32
N GLU A 84 -9.59 -34.11 -34.01
CA GLU A 84 -8.28 -33.98 -33.37
C GLU A 84 -8.11 -32.61 -32.72
N HIS A 85 -8.49 -31.54 -33.41
CA HIS A 85 -8.47 -30.20 -32.82
C HIS A 85 -9.32 -30.14 -31.56
N LEU A 86 -10.53 -30.71 -31.54
CA LEU A 86 -11.39 -30.72 -30.35
C LEU A 86 -10.78 -31.52 -29.19
N LYS A 87 -10.11 -32.64 -29.48
CA LYS A 87 -9.41 -33.46 -28.47
C LYS A 87 -8.18 -32.75 -27.90
N ASN A 88 -7.45 -32.03 -28.74
CA ASN A 88 -6.19 -31.36 -28.39
C ASN A 88 -6.37 -29.89 -27.98
N SER A 89 -7.59 -29.35 -28.10
CA SER A 89 -7.91 -28.01 -27.61
C SER A 89 -7.71 -27.95 -26.09
N GLU A 90 -7.59 -26.74 -25.55
CA GLU A 90 -7.49 -26.44 -24.12
C GLU A 90 -8.66 -27.01 -23.27
N VAL A 91 -9.73 -27.49 -23.91
CA VAL A 91 -10.89 -28.15 -23.28
C VAL A 91 -10.79 -29.69 -23.32
N GLY A 92 -9.69 -30.21 -23.87
CA GLY A 92 -9.39 -31.62 -23.98
C GLY A 92 -9.27 -32.31 -22.62
N GLU A 93 -9.41 -33.63 -22.62
CA GLU A 93 -9.31 -34.43 -21.38
C GLU A 93 -7.92 -34.31 -20.74
N ALA A 94 -6.86 -34.20 -21.55
CA ALA A 94 -5.50 -34.01 -21.06
C ALA A 94 -5.32 -32.67 -20.32
N ALA A 95 -5.82 -31.57 -20.90
CA ALA A 95 -5.77 -30.25 -20.28
C ALA A 95 -6.54 -30.21 -18.95
N LYS A 96 -7.73 -30.82 -18.88
CA LYS A 96 -8.50 -30.92 -17.63
C LYS A 96 -7.80 -31.70 -16.52
N ILE A 97 -7.03 -32.72 -16.88
CA ILE A 97 -6.25 -33.51 -15.91
C ILE A 97 -5.08 -32.68 -15.39
N GLU A 98 -4.42 -31.92 -16.26
CA GLU A 98 -3.34 -31.00 -15.87
C GLU A 98 -3.88 -29.88 -14.98
N ASP A 99 -4.97 -29.20 -15.38
CA ASP A 99 -5.64 -28.18 -14.57
C ASP A 99 -6.03 -28.72 -13.18
N GLY A 100 -6.53 -29.95 -13.11
CA GLY A 100 -6.87 -30.61 -11.85
C GLY A 100 -5.66 -30.79 -10.93
N ARG A 101 -4.52 -31.20 -11.49
CA ARG A 101 -3.27 -31.35 -10.73
C ARG A 101 -2.73 -30.00 -10.25
N GLU A 102 -2.77 -28.98 -11.11
CA GLU A 102 -2.34 -27.62 -10.75
C GLU A 102 -3.18 -27.06 -9.60
N LEU A 103 -4.49 -27.29 -9.61
CA LEU A 103 -5.39 -26.89 -8.53
C LEU A 103 -5.09 -27.66 -7.23
N GLU A 104 -4.81 -28.96 -7.30
CA GLU A 104 -4.41 -29.75 -6.14
C GLU A 104 -3.10 -29.24 -5.52
N GLU A 105 -2.08 -28.97 -6.34
CA GLU A 105 -0.81 -28.38 -5.91
C GLU A 105 -1.03 -26.99 -5.30
N GLN A 106 -1.83 -26.15 -5.94
CA GLN A 106 -2.18 -24.82 -5.42
C GLN A 106 -2.83 -24.93 -4.03
N ASN A 107 -3.79 -25.84 -3.86
CA ASN A 107 -4.46 -26.05 -2.58
C ASN A 107 -3.48 -26.52 -1.50
N GLN A 108 -2.54 -27.40 -1.83
CA GLN A 108 -1.51 -27.84 -0.90
C GLN A 108 -0.61 -26.68 -0.46
N LEU A 109 -0.21 -25.81 -1.38
CA LEU A 109 0.62 -24.63 -1.07
C LEU A 109 -0.13 -23.62 -0.20
N ILE A 110 -1.43 -23.41 -0.45
CA ILE A 110 -2.28 -22.54 0.39
C ILE A 110 -2.34 -23.09 1.81
N LEU A 111 -2.58 -24.39 1.99
CA LEU A 111 -2.63 -25.03 3.31
C LEU A 111 -1.30 -24.92 4.06
N GLN A 112 -0.18 -25.08 3.36
CA GLN A 112 1.16 -24.87 3.96
C GLN A 112 1.35 -23.42 4.40
N ASN A 113 0.94 -22.45 3.57
CA ASN A 113 1.04 -21.04 3.89
C ASN A 113 0.18 -20.67 5.11
N GLU A 114 -1.04 -21.21 5.20
CA GLU A 114 -1.91 -21.02 6.36
C GLU A 114 -1.28 -21.56 7.65
N ALA A 115 -0.67 -22.74 7.59
CA ALA A 115 0.04 -23.32 8.73
C ALA A 115 1.24 -22.47 9.18
N GLU A 116 2.03 -21.96 8.23
CA GLU A 116 3.15 -21.05 8.53
C GLU A 116 2.67 -19.72 9.12
N ASN A 117 1.58 -19.16 8.58
CA ASN A 117 0.97 -17.94 9.07
C ASN A 117 0.49 -18.09 10.52
N ALA A 118 -0.11 -19.24 10.88
CA ALA A 118 -0.51 -19.52 12.25
C ALA A 118 0.69 -19.52 13.21
N ILE A 119 1.80 -20.16 12.84
CA ILE A 119 3.03 -20.17 13.64
C ILE A 119 3.59 -18.75 13.80
N LEU A 120 3.57 -17.95 12.73
CA LEU A 120 4.01 -16.56 12.77
C LEU A 120 3.09 -15.69 13.64
N GLU A 121 1.78 -15.91 13.59
CA GLU A 121 0.82 -15.19 14.42
C GLU A 121 1.09 -15.42 15.92
N ASP A 122 1.34 -16.66 16.31
CA ASP A 122 1.66 -17.00 17.70
C ASP A 122 2.97 -16.36 18.16
N LYS A 123 4.00 -16.36 17.31
CA LYS A 123 5.26 -15.64 17.59
C LYS A 123 5.04 -14.14 17.75
N ARG A 124 4.20 -13.52 16.90
CA ARG A 124 3.86 -12.10 17.02
C ARG A 124 3.12 -11.80 18.31
N LYS A 125 2.17 -12.65 18.70
CA LYS A 125 1.43 -12.51 19.96
C LYS A 125 2.37 -12.59 21.17
N HIS A 126 3.34 -13.50 21.15
CA HIS A 126 4.34 -13.60 22.20
C HIS A 126 5.18 -12.32 22.31
N ARG A 127 5.77 -11.88 21.19
CA ARG A 127 6.57 -10.66 21.12
C ARG A 127 5.78 -9.43 21.58
N LEU A 128 4.52 -9.28 21.14
CA LEU A 128 3.69 -8.14 21.51
C LEU A 128 3.37 -8.11 23.01
N LYS A 129 3.20 -9.28 23.64
CA LYS A 129 3.04 -9.37 25.10
C LYS A 129 4.30 -8.91 25.83
N GLU A 130 5.48 -9.33 25.37
CA GLU A 130 6.76 -8.90 25.96
C GLU A 130 6.97 -7.39 25.79
N GLU A 131 6.71 -6.85 24.61
CA GLU A 131 6.78 -5.40 24.34
C GLU A 131 5.78 -4.61 25.20
N ALA A 132 4.58 -5.15 25.45
CA ALA A 132 3.59 -4.51 26.32
C ALA A 132 4.09 -4.45 27.76
N LEU A 133 4.66 -5.53 28.29
CA LEU A 133 5.23 -5.55 29.64
C LEU A 133 6.39 -4.55 29.78
N GLN A 134 7.30 -4.51 28.81
CA GLN A 134 8.41 -3.55 28.82
C GLN A 134 7.91 -2.09 28.78
N LYS A 135 6.85 -1.81 28.00
CA LYS A 135 6.24 -0.47 27.96
C LYS A 135 5.59 -0.12 29.29
N GLU A 136 4.89 -1.05 29.93
CA GLU A 136 4.30 -0.81 31.26
C GLU A 136 5.38 -0.50 32.30
N GLU A 137 6.51 -1.21 32.28
CA GLU A 137 7.65 -0.95 33.16
C GLU A 137 8.29 0.42 32.89
N ALA A 138 8.48 0.77 31.62
CA ALA A 138 9.01 2.08 31.23
C ALA A 138 8.10 3.23 31.68
N ILE A 139 6.80 3.13 31.42
CA ILE A 139 5.80 4.13 31.85
C ILE A 139 5.81 4.25 33.38
N ARG A 140 5.89 3.14 34.12
CA ARG A 140 5.96 3.17 35.58
C ARG A 140 7.22 3.90 36.07
N ALA A 141 8.37 3.63 35.46
CA ALA A 141 9.62 4.29 35.80
C ALA A 141 9.56 5.81 35.51
N ASP A 142 8.99 6.19 34.38
CA ASP A 142 8.86 7.60 34.00
C ASP A 142 7.88 8.35 34.92
N VAL A 143 6.74 7.76 35.26
CA VAL A 143 5.81 8.33 36.24
C VAL A 143 6.50 8.51 37.60
N GLN A 144 7.30 7.54 38.06
CA GLN A 144 8.05 7.68 39.31
C GLN A 144 9.08 8.82 39.28
N ARG A 145 9.77 8.99 38.14
CA ARG A 145 10.72 10.09 37.95
C ARG A 145 10.03 11.44 37.96
N GLU A 146 8.92 11.58 37.25
CA GLU A 146 8.15 12.83 37.21
C GLU A 146 7.59 13.17 38.60
N LEU A 147 7.04 12.20 39.33
CA LEU A 147 6.59 12.41 40.71
C LEU A 147 7.73 12.82 41.66
N ALA A 148 8.95 12.31 41.46
CA ALA A 148 10.12 12.72 42.25
C ALA A 148 10.52 14.16 41.92
N LYS A 149 10.58 14.53 40.63
CA LYS A 149 10.87 15.90 40.20
C LYS A 149 9.83 16.89 40.71
N GLU A 150 8.54 16.57 40.61
CA GLU A 150 7.47 17.42 41.12
C GLU A 150 7.59 17.64 42.63
N LYS A 151 7.93 16.59 43.40
CA LYS A 151 8.19 16.74 44.83
C LYS A 151 9.36 17.67 45.11
N GLU A 152 10.49 17.49 44.44
CA GLU A 152 11.66 18.38 44.60
C GLU A 152 11.34 19.83 44.23
N LEU A 153 10.57 20.05 43.16
CA LEU A 153 10.14 21.39 42.75
C LEU A 153 9.21 22.02 43.79
N ASN A 154 8.25 21.27 44.31
CA ASN A 154 7.34 21.74 45.36
C ASN A 154 8.10 22.06 46.64
N GLU A 155 9.04 21.21 47.06
CA GLU A 155 9.88 21.45 48.24
C GLU A 155 10.73 22.73 48.07
N LYS A 156 11.30 22.96 46.88
CA LYS A 156 12.03 24.20 46.57
C LYS A 156 11.11 25.43 46.57
N ALA A 157 9.92 25.31 46.01
CA ALA A 157 8.93 26.39 46.00
C ALA A 157 8.48 26.75 47.42
N ASP A 158 8.18 25.75 48.24
CA ASP A 158 7.80 25.94 49.65
C ASP A 158 8.93 26.59 50.45
N ALA A 159 10.17 26.13 50.29
CA ALA A 159 11.34 26.73 50.92
C ALA A 159 11.52 28.21 50.50
N PHE A 160 11.34 28.51 49.22
CA PHE A 160 11.42 29.88 48.70
C PHE A 160 10.31 30.77 49.29
N VAL A 161 9.07 30.28 49.34
CA VAL A 161 7.94 31.01 49.94
C VAL A 161 8.20 31.30 51.42
N LEU A 162 8.74 30.33 52.17
CA LEU A 162 9.09 30.53 53.58
C LEU A 162 10.19 31.59 53.77
N GLN A 163 11.23 31.59 52.93
CA GLN A 163 12.27 32.62 52.93
C GLN A 163 11.67 34.00 52.65
N GLN A 164 10.81 34.11 51.64
CA GLN A 164 10.13 35.36 51.28
C GLN A 164 9.22 35.86 52.40
N ILE A 165 8.49 34.97 53.08
CA ILE A 165 7.67 35.34 54.26
C ILE A 165 8.55 35.90 55.39
N ALA A 166 9.74 35.34 55.60
CA ALA A 166 10.69 35.86 56.58
C ALA A 166 11.18 37.26 56.18
N GLU A 167 11.60 37.46 54.93
CA GLU A 167 12.04 38.76 54.41
C GLU A 167 10.94 39.83 54.44
N LEU A 168 9.69 39.45 54.19
CA LEU A 168 8.55 40.36 54.24
C LEU A 168 8.33 40.98 55.63
N LYS A 169 8.73 40.29 56.71
CA LYS A 169 8.65 40.84 58.08
C LYS A 169 9.57 42.05 58.26
N ASP A 170 10.70 42.08 57.55
CA ASP A 170 11.68 43.17 57.61
C ASP A 170 11.36 44.33 56.65
N ARG A 171 10.34 44.19 55.82
CA ARG A 171 9.94 45.18 54.82
C ARG A 171 9.30 46.42 55.46
N ILE A 172 9.54 47.58 54.85
CA ILE A 172 9.05 48.86 55.34
C ILE A 172 7.54 48.98 55.06
N THR A 173 6.76 49.21 56.12
CA THR A 173 5.32 49.54 56.08
C THR A 173 5.10 51.01 56.40
N GLU A 174 3.91 51.54 56.11
CA GLU A 174 3.57 52.95 56.38
C GLU A 174 3.75 53.33 57.85
N GLU A 175 3.42 52.41 58.76
CA GLU A 175 3.54 52.59 60.21
C GLU A 175 5.00 52.67 60.68
N ASN A 176 5.89 51.87 60.09
CA ASN A 176 7.31 51.79 60.49
C ASN A 176 8.24 52.71 59.68
N LEU A 177 7.68 53.54 58.79
CA LEU A 177 8.44 54.32 57.81
C LEU A 177 9.42 55.31 58.46
N LEU A 178 8.93 56.15 59.38
CA LEU A 178 9.76 57.18 60.01
C LEU A 178 10.91 56.59 60.84
N GLN A 179 10.64 55.49 61.56
CA GLN A 179 11.65 54.80 62.37
C GLN A 179 12.76 54.20 61.48
N ARG A 180 12.38 53.60 60.35
CA ARG A 180 13.35 53.05 59.39
C ARG A 180 14.18 54.14 58.70
N ILE A 181 13.60 55.30 58.39
CA ILE A 181 14.34 56.45 57.83
C ILE A 181 15.43 56.95 58.80
N GLN A 182 15.09 57.12 60.08
CA GLN A 182 16.06 57.54 61.10
C GLN A 182 17.19 56.50 61.24
N SER A 183 16.84 55.22 61.36
CA SER A 183 17.82 54.14 61.47
C SER A 183 18.77 54.07 60.26
N ALA A 184 18.28 54.35 59.06
CA ALA A 184 19.10 54.38 57.84
C ALA A 184 20.03 55.60 57.76
N LEU A 185 19.61 56.75 58.30
CA LEU A 185 20.47 57.94 58.40
C LEU A 185 21.57 57.74 59.45
N ASP A 186 21.24 57.11 60.57
CA ASP A 186 22.17 56.84 61.67
C ASP A 186 23.19 55.74 61.31
N ASN A 187 22.78 54.74 60.52
CA ASN A 187 23.62 53.60 60.11
C ASN A 187 23.80 53.55 58.58
N PRO A 188 24.70 54.37 58.01
CA PRO A 188 25.06 54.25 56.60
C PRO A 188 25.75 52.90 56.33
N VAL A 189 25.22 52.11 55.40
CA VAL A 189 25.78 50.81 54.99
C VAL A 189 26.71 51.01 53.79
N ASP A 190 27.95 50.53 53.90
CA ASP A 190 28.94 50.55 52.82
C ASP A 190 28.92 49.21 52.04
N TYR A 191 28.71 49.29 50.73
CA TYR A 191 28.73 48.14 49.82
C TYR A 191 30.03 48.06 49.00
N GLU A 192 30.98 48.99 49.19
CA GLU A 192 32.26 48.95 48.49
C GLU A 192 33.09 47.75 48.95
N TYR A 193 33.58 46.96 48.01
CA TYR A 193 34.54 45.89 48.28
C TYR A 193 35.53 45.74 47.11
N ALA A 194 36.74 45.28 47.43
CA ALA A 194 37.77 44.94 46.44
C ALA A 194 37.96 43.42 46.38
N ILE A 195 38.36 42.92 45.21
CA ILE A 195 38.65 41.50 44.99
C ILE A 195 40.09 41.34 44.53
N ASP A 196 40.84 40.45 45.19
CA ASP A 196 42.19 40.09 44.76
C ASP A 196 42.19 39.03 43.66
N LYS A 197 43.32 38.86 42.98
CA LYS A 197 43.49 37.83 41.91
C LYS A 197 43.19 36.40 42.37
N GLU A 198 43.30 36.14 43.67
CA GLU A 198 43.02 34.84 44.29
C GLU A 198 41.53 34.67 44.71
N GLY A 199 40.70 35.70 44.50
CA GLY A 199 39.27 35.68 44.80
C GLY A 199 38.92 35.99 46.25
N HIS A 200 39.82 36.62 47.02
CA HIS A 200 39.52 37.10 48.38
C HIS A 200 38.75 38.43 48.31
N ILE A 201 37.71 38.57 49.15
CA ILE A 201 36.86 39.76 49.24
C ILE A 201 37.34 40.64 50.40
N TYR A 202 37.56 41.92 50.12
CA TYR A 202 37.90 42.93 51.11
C TYR A 202 36.78 43.97 51.18
N LYS A 203 35.97 43.93 52.23
CA LYS A 203 34.82 44.84 52.43
C LYS A 203 35.28 46.17 53.05
N GLY A 204 34.70 47.27 52.57
CA GLY A 204 34.86 48.63 53.11
C GLY A 204 35.77 49.54 52.29
N ARG A 205 35.42 50.83 52.25
CA ARG A 205 36.17 51.88 51.51
C ARG A 205 37.58 52.16 52.03
N TYR A 206 37.78 52.04 53.34
CA TYR A 206 39.04 52.43 54.00
C TYR A 206 39.84 51.24 54.55
N THR A 207 39.35 50.01 54.37
CA THR A 207 40.03 48.81 54.84
C THR A 207 41.22 48.51 53.93
N LYS A 208 42.38 48.28 54.55
CA LYS A 208 43.60 47.90 53.82
C LYS A 208 43.75 46.40 53.89
N SER A 209 44.01 45.75 52.75
CA SER A 209 44.19 44.30 52.64
C SER A 209 45.26 43.71 53.57
N LEU A 210 46.27 44.51 53.92
CA LEU A 210 47.36 44.14 54.83
C LEU A 210 46.94 44.03 56.31
N LEU A 211 45.86 44.71 56.71
CA LEU A 211 45.40 44.76 58.10
C LEU A 211 44.47 43.59 58.44
N ILE A 212 43.96 42.88 57.42
CA ILE A 212 43.06 41.75 57.60
C ILE A 212 43.89 40.46 57.61
N PRO A 213 43.93 39.74 58.74
CA PRO A 213 44.61 38.45 58.86
C PRO A 213 44.11 37.47 57.79
N SER A 214 44.99 36.60 57.32
CA SER A 214 44.66 35.68 56.22
C SER A 214 43.53 34.70 56.56
N GLU A 215 43.29 34.44 57.85
CA GLU A 215 42.29 33.48 58.35
C GLU A 215 40.85 34.02 58.26
N GLU A 216 40.67 35.34 58.26
CA GLU A 216 39.36 36.01 58.26
C GLU A 216 38.90 36.44 56.86
N ARG A 217 39.68 36.12 55.83
CA ARG A 217 39.37 36.54 54.44
C ARG A 217 38.27 35.67 53.86
N GLU A 218 37.11 36.28 53.62
CA GLU A 218 36.04 35.66 52.83
C GLU A 218 36.54 35.42 51.41
N LYS A 219 36.43 34.18 50.94
CA LYS A 219 36.78 33.80 49.57
C LYS A 219 35.50 33.66 48.75
N ILE A 220 35.52 34.19 47.53
CA ILE A 220 34.44 33.98 46.57
C ILE A 220 34.30 32.46 46.36
N PRO A 221 33.09 31.90 46.50
CA PRO A 221 32.88 30.49 46.19
C PRO A 221 33.26 30.26 44.72
N THR A 222 34.27 29.43 44.48
CA THR A 222 34.60 29.01 43.13
C THR A 222 33.45 28.16 42.61
N PRO A 223 32.91 28.43 41.41
CA PRO A 223 31.89 27.57 40.84
C PRO A 223 32.46 26.16 40.74
N LYS A 224 31.78 25.18 41.32
CA LYS A 224 32.17 23.79 41.13
C LYS A 224 31.89 23.44 39.67
N GLN A 225 32.69 22.54 39.10
CA GLN A 225 32.58 22.16 37.68
C GLN A 225 31.18 21.60 37.33
N GLU A 226 30.43 21.15 38.34
CA GLU A 226 29.06 20.66 38.29
C GLU A 226 28.01 21.77 38.03
N ASP A 227 28.28 23.03 38.41
CA ASP A 227 27.33 24.15 38.30
C ASP A 227 27.41 24.88 36.94
N ILE A 228 28.43 24.57 36.13
CA ILE A 228 28.74 25.29 34.87
C ILE A 228 27.87 24.79 33.71
N TYR A 229 27.34 23.56 33.80
CA TYR A 229 26.50 22.98 32.76
C TYR A 229 25.04 22.98 33.22
N ILE A 230 24.25 23.94 32.71
CA ILE A 230 22.82 23.73 32.59
C ILE A 230 22.66 22.65 31.53
N GLU A 231 22.32 21.43 31.92
CA GLU A 231 21.87 20.42 30.97
C GLU A 231 20.62 20.95 30.27
N VAL A 232 20.82 21.54 29.09
CA VAL A 232 19.74 21.84 28.16
C VAL A 232 19.21 20.48 27.73
N GLN A 233 18.16 20.00 28.42
CA GLN A 233 17.44 18.81 28.00
C GLN A 233 16.82 19.11 26.63
N SER A 234 17.49 18.62 25.57
CA SER A 234 16.93 18.58 24.22
C SER A 234 15.72 17.65 24.24
N SER A 235 14.60 18.19 23.76
CA SER A 235 13.28 17.54 23.63
C SER A 235 13.30 16.20 22.92
#